data_AF-A0A7W9B8Y7-F1
#
_entry.id   AF-A0A7W9B8Y7-F1
#
_cell.length_a   1.000
_cell.length_b   1.000
_cell.length_c   1.000
_cell.angle_alpha   90.00
_cell.angle_beta   90.00
_cell.angle_gamma   90.00
#
_symmetry.space_group_name_H-M   'P 1'
#
loop_
_entity.id
_entity.type
_entity.pdbx_description
1 polymer ?
#
loop_
_entity_poly.entity_id
_entity_poly.type
_entity_poly.pdbx_seq_one_letter_code
_entity_poly.pdbx_strand_id
1 'polypeptide(L)'
;MTYTTVYNIANDSIDWQFPLIGLALILVGAVMKWGFGKPGWNSYPIIVIGVFTMLASGAVPWWDYRRVTQAVARGEAKQVEGPIHDWRMARARGKRRSTDATFYSHYERFSVGDVDFDVNWGALEAGFANRGSTEEKPAVRLANGMPARIWYLPIDGPGKPPRITRIDLGAESWADAVQQDDAGIAFRLAQGHIADEAKLLSDDRKVAIAFLIQTFEQNSGHRLVVVTTPSLGGTEIARFGAEIADRRGMKDNGILLLVAPNERQARIAVGRDLAARLPDAAAQAILDGAVLPRFRRGDVPGGIEAGVERIIAKVAGPEKP
;
A
#
# COMPACT_ATOMS: atom_id res chain seq x y z
N MET A 1 21.17 0.39 10.96
CA MET A 1 19.72 0.43 10.79
C MET A 1 19.06 1.44 11.72
N THR A 2 18.83 2.65 11.22
CA THR A 2 17.95 3.62 11.90
C THR A 2 16.51 3.15 11.69
N TYR A 3 15.73 2.99 12.74
CA TYR A 3 14.33 2.58 12.64
C TYR A 3 13.39 3.74 12.98
N THR A 4 12.35 3.92 12.17
CA THR A 4 11.26 4.87 12.40
C THR A 4 10.03 4.09 12.87
N THR A 5 9.51 4.44 14.04
CA THR A 5 8.25 3.87 14.54
C THR A 5 7.09 4.40 13.73
N VAL A 6 6.39 3.52 13.01
CA VAL A 6 5.18 3.88 12.22
C VAL A 6 3.89 3.50 12.91
N TYR A 7 3.96 2.56 13.86
CA TYR A 7 2.83 2.18 14.69
C TYR A 7 3.34 1.78 16.07
N ASN A 8 2.68 2.25 17.13
CA ASN A 8 2.94 1.81 18.49
C ASN A 8 1.67 1.97 19.33
N ILE A 9 1.15 0.85 19.82
CA ILE A 9 -0.05 0.83 20.66
C ILE A 9 0.14 1.60 21.97
N ALA A 10 1.38 1.76 22.45
CA ALA A 10 1.67 2.54 23.65
C ALA A 10 1.47 4.05 23.43
N ASN A 11 1.51 4.52 22.19
CA ASN A 11 1.26 5.92 21.83
C ASN A 11 -0.22 6.15 21.44
N ASP A 12 -1.01 5.09 21.34
CA ASP A 12 -2.40 5.15 20.97
C ASP A 12 -3.29 5.46 22.18
N SER A 13 -4.39 6.17 21.97
CA SER A 13 -5.29 6.62 23.05
C SER A 13 -6.73 6.22 22.79
N ILE A 14 -7.46 5.90 23.85
CA ILE A 14 -8.88 5.54 23.73
C ILE A 14 -9.69 6.82 23.50
N ASP A 15 -10.50 6.82 22.45
CA ASP A 15 -11.45 7.88 22.16
C ASP A 15 -12.62 7.88 23.17
N TRP A 16 -12.74 8.98 23.91
CA TRP A 16 -13.75 9.15 24.96
C TRP A 16 -15.07 9.76 24.45
N GLN A 17 -15.20 10.13 23.17
CA GLN A 17 -16.38 10.85 22.69
C GLN A 17 -17.70 10.06 22.83
N PHE A 18 -17.72 8.75 22.54
CA PHE A 18 -18.92 7.92 22.69
C PHE A 18 -19.26 7.56 24.13
N PRO A 19 -18.29 7.25 25.00
CA PRO A 19 -18.52 7.18 26.44
C PRO A 19 -19.16 8.47 26.99
N LEU A 20 -18.68 9.64 26.55
CA LEU A 20 -19.24 10.94 26.96
C LEU A 20 -20.66 11.17 26.43
N ILE A 21 -20.96 10.78 25.19
CA ILE A 21 -22.33 10.79 24.63
C ILE A 21 -23.25 9.85 25.42
N GLY A 22 -22.78 8.65 25.75
CA GLY A 22 -23.51 7.69 26.58
C GLY A 22 -23.82 8.26 27.97
N LEU A 23 -22.84 8.91 28.60
CA LEU A 23 -23.01 9.60 29.88
C LEU A 23 -24.02 10.75 29.78
N ALA A 24 -23.95 11.57 28.72
CA ALA A 24 -24.89 12.65 28.49
C ALA A 24 -26.33 12.15 28.33
N LEU A 25 -26.55 11.04 27.61
CA LEU A 25 -27.87 10.41 27.49
C LEU A 25 -28.40 9.92 28.85
N ILE A 26 -27.55 9.31 29.68
CA ILE A 26 -27.92 8.89 31.04
C ILE A 26 -28.36 10.10 31.87
N LEU A 27 -27.61 11.19 31.82
CA LEU A 27 -27.93 12.43 32.56
C LEU A 27 -29.23 13.06 32.07
N VAL A 28 -29.46 13.14 30.76
CA VAL A 28 -30.72 13.63 30.18
C VAL A 28 -31.90 12.77 30.64
N GLY A 29 -31.78 11.45 30.56
CA GLY A 29 -32.83 10.54 31.02
C GLY A 29 -33.14 10.67 32.53
N ALA A 30 -32.11 10.89 33.36
CA ALA A 30 -32.25 11.12 34.79
C ALA A 30 -32.92 12.47 35.10
N VAL A 31 -32.51 13.55 34.43
CA VAL A 31 -33.11 14.89 34.58
C VAL A 31 -34.56 14.90 34.11
N MET A 32 -34.88 14.23 33.00
CA MET A 32 -36.27 14.08 32.54
C MET A 32 -37.14 13.35 33.55
N LYS A 33 -36.59 12.30 34.18
CA LYS A 33 -37.27 11.55 35.24
C LYS A 33 -37.54 12.42 36.48
N TRP A 34 -36.59 13.29 36.84
CA TRP A 34 -36.64 14.05 38.08
C TRP A 34 -37.34 15.40 37.96
N GLY A 35 -37.16 16.13 36.84
CA GLY A 35 -37.68 17.48 36.63
C GLY A 35 -38.98 17.58 35.84
N PHE A 36 -39.36 16.55 35.07
CA PHE A 36 -40.50 16.59 34.15
C PHE A 36 -41.34 15.31 34.17
N GLY A 37 -41.54 14.71 35.36
CA GLY A 37 -42.36 13.50 35.57
C GLY A 37 -43.84 13.70 35.21
N LYS A 38 -44.13 14.03 33.94
CA LYS A 38 -45.46 14.12 33.37
C LYS A 38 -45.96 12.68 33.11
N PRO A 39 -47.25 12.40 33.37
CA PRO A 39 -47.82 11.09 33.11
C PRO A 39 -47.67 10.73 31.62
N GLY A 40 -47.05 9.58 31.32
CA GLY A 40 -46.92 9.03 29.97
C GLY A 40 -45.54 9.12 29.31
N TRP A 41 -44.56 9.81 29.90
CA TRP A 41 -43.19 9.86 29.36
C TRP A 41 -42.27 8.86 30.07
N ASN A 42 -41.82 7.84 29.34
CA ASN A 42 -40.91 6.81 29.85
C ASN A 42 -39.45 7.18 29.53
N SER A 43 -38.65 7.58 30.53
CA SER A 43 -37.24 7.94 30.37
C SER A 43 -36.28 6.74 30.37
N TYR A 44 -36.75 5.53 30.70
CA TYR A 44 -35.93 4.32 30.74
C TYR A 44 -35.23 4.00 29.41
N PRO A 45 -35.85 4.14 28.21
CA PRO A 45 -35.18 3.90 26.94
C PRO A 45 -33.94 4.77 26.71
N ILE A 46 -33.98 6.06 27.09
CA ILE A 46 -32.84 6.97 26.92
C ILE A 46 -31.68 6.56 27.83
N ILE A 47 -31.99 6.20 29.09
CA ILE A 47 -30.99 5.72 30.05
C ILE A 47 -30.38 4.40 29.56
N VAL A 48 -31.21 3.46 29.08
CA VAL A 48 -30.75 2.16 28.56
C VAL A 48 -29.86 2.34 27.32
N ILE A 49 -30.24 3.21 26.38
CA ILE A 49 -29.41 3.54 25.21
C ILE A 49 -28.10 4.19 25.65
N GLY A 50 -28.13 5.09 26.62
CA GLY A 50 -26.93 5.72 27.18
C GLY A 50 -25.96 4.72 27.81
N VAL A 51 -26.46 3.81 28.66
CA VAL A 51 -25.67 2.73 29.29
C VAL A 51 -25.10 1.79 28.23
N PHE A 52 -25.93 1.36 27.28
CA PHE A 52 -25.48 0.48 26.19
C PHE A 52 -24.37 1.15 25.36
N THR A 53 -24.55 2.43 25.01
CA THR A 53 -23.56 3.21 24.27
C THR A 53 -22.25 3.30 25.06
N MET A 54 -22.31 3.60 26.36
CA MET A 54 -21.14 3.70 27.23
C MET A 54 -20.38 2.37 27.37
N LEU A 55 -21.10 1.25 27.52
CA LEU A 55 -20.49 -0.07 27.64
C LEU A 55 -19.88 -0.55 26.31
N ALA A 56 -20.62 -0.40 25.20
CA ALA A 56 -20.20 -0.88 23.89
C ALA A 56 -19.02 -0.07 23.32
N SER A 57 -18.96 1.23 23.60
CA SER A 57 -17.92 2.11 23.07
C SER A 57 -16.79 2.44 24.03
N GLY A 58 -16.99 2.25 25.34
CA GLY A 58 -15.99 2.52 26.37
C GLY A 58 -15.45 1.24 26.99
N ALA A 59 -16.30 0.49 27.68
CA ALA A 59 -15.84 -0.60 28.56
C ALA A 59 -15.16 -1.75 27.80
N VAL A 60 -15.73 -2.19 26.67
CA VAL A 60 -15.15 -3.31 25.87
C VAL A 60 -13.83 -2.91 25.19
N PRO A 61 -13.75 -1.78 24.45
CA PRO A 61 -12.47 -1.29 23.91
C PRO A 61 -11.42 -1.03 24.97
N TRP A 62 -11.81 -0.39 26.08
CA TRP A 62 -10.89 -0.08 27.18
C TRP A 62 -10.32 -1.33 27.83
N TRP A 63 -11.15 -2.36 28.04
CA TRP A 63 -10.69 -3.64 28.56
C TRP A 63 -9.68 -4.31 27.63
N ASP A 64 -9.94 -4.31 26.31
CA ASP A 64 -9.03 -4.87 25.31
C ASP A 64 -7.69 -4.13 25.26
N TYR A 65 -7.74 -2.79 25.16
CA TYR A 65 -6.56 -1.93 25.20
C TYR A 65 -5.73 -2.15 26.47
N ARG A 66 -6.38 -2.17 27.65
CA ARG A 66 -5.71 -2.44 28.93
C ARG A 66 -5.09 -3.82 28.96
N ARG A 67 -5.79 -4.85 28.47
CA ARG A 67 -5.27 -6.22 28.43
C ARG A 67 -4.00 -6.30 27.58
N VAL A 68 -4.01 -5.70 26.39
CA VAL A 68 -2.88 -5.72 25.45
C VAL A 68 -1.70 -4.89 25.97
N THR A 69 -1.95 -3.68 26.45
CA THR A 69 -0.89 -2.81 27.01
C THR A 69 -0.25 -3.42 28.27
N GLN A 70 -1.03 -4.08 29.13
CA GLN A 70 -0.49 -4.83 30.27
C GLN A 70 0.36 -6.02 29.82
N ALA A 71 -0.06 -6.78 28.80
CA ALA A 71 0.74 -7.88 28.25
C ALA A 71 2.09 -7.37 27.69
N VAL A 72 2.07 -6.25 26.97
CA VAL A 72 3.30 -5.57 26.50
C VAL A 72 4.17 -5.14 27.68
N ALA A 73 3.59 -4.51 28.71
CA ALA A 73 4.32 -4.07 29.90
C ALA A 73 4.93 -5.22 30.71
N ARG A 74 4.33 -6.42 30.66
CA ARG A 74 4.87 -7.64 31.26
C ARG A 74 5.95 -8.32 30.41
N GLY A 75 6.28 -7.78 29.24
CA GLY A 75 7.27 -8.35 28.33
C GLY A 75 6.79 -9.57 27.55
N GLU A 76 5.47 -9.78 27.43
CA GLU A 76 4.91 -10.92 26.70
C GLU A 76 4.95 -10.76 25.18
N ALA A 77 5.23 -9.54 24.69
CA ALA A 77 5.33 -9.25 23.27
C ALA A 77 6.58 -9.92 22.68
N LYS A 78 6.37 -10.78 21.68
CA LYS A 78 7.46 -11.33 20.87
C LYS A 78 7.93 -10.29 19.87
N GLN A 79 9.21 -10.35 19.53
CA GLN A 79 9.82 -9.50 18.53
C GLN A 79 10.29 -10.35 17.36
N VAL A 80 10.05 -9.87 16.14
CA VAL A 80 10.67 -10.39 14.93
C VAL A 80 11.28 -9.24 14.14
N GLU A 81 12.45 -9.48 13.55
CA GLU A 81 13.19 -8.49 12.77
C GLU A 81 13.70 -9.13 11.49
N GLY A 82 13.55 -8.44 10.38
CA GLY A 82 13.98 -8.90 9.07
C GLY A 82 13.35 -8.12 7.93
N PRO A 83 13.68 -8.46 6.68
CA PRO A 83 13.02 -7.88 5.52
C PRO A 83 11.57 -8.36 5.45
N ILE A 84 10.66 -7.45 5.11
CA ILE A 84 9.30 -7.82 4.73
C ILE A 84 9.35 -8.69 3.47
N HIS A 85 8.58 -9.78 3.43
CA HIS A 85 8.36 -10.58 2.22
C HIS A 85 6.89 -10.99 2.09
N ASP A 86 6.54 -11.60 0.96
CA ASP A 86 5.18 -12.04 0.62
C ASP A 86 4.09 -10.95 0.76
N TRP A 87 4.51 -9.67 0.68
CA TRP A 87 3.62 -8.53 0.79
C TRP A 87 2.61 -8.53 -0.36
N ARG A 88 1.34 -8.37 0.00
CA ARG A 88 0.23 -8.25 -0.95
C ARG A 88 -0.95 -7.52 -0.33
N MET A 89 -1.69 -6.82 -1.19
CA MET A 89 -2.95 -6.22 -0.80
C MET A 89 -4.08 -7.26 -0.88
N ALA A 90 -4.60 -7.66 0.28
CA ALA A 90 -5.73 -8.57 0.40
C ALA A 90 -7.04 -7.80 0.52
N ARG A 91 -8.11 -8.37 -0.05
CA ARG A 91 -9.48 -7.84 0.04
C ARG A 91 -10.36 -8.88 0.72
N ALA A 92 -10.91 -8.54 1.88
CA ALA A 92 -11.94 -9.36 2.51
C ALA A 92 -13.33 -8.83 2.14
N ARG A 93 -14.20 -9.72 1.66
CA ARG A 93 -15.61 -9.41 1.39
C ARG A 93 -16.43 -9.74 2.63
N GLY A 94 -17.16 -8.76 3.15
CA GLY A 94 -18.15 -8.94 4.20
C GLY A 94 -19.57 -8.66 3.70
N LYS A 95 -20.56 -9.27 4.34
CA LYS A 95 -21.99 -9.00 4.09
C LYS A 95 -22.63 -8.49 5.38
N ARG A 96 -23.26 -7.31 5.34
CA ARG A 96 -24.04 -6.80 6.48
C ARG A 96 -25.34 -7.59 6.58
N ARG A 97 -25.54 -8.32 7.67
CA ARG A 97 -26.78 -9.11 7.90
C ARG A 97 -28.05 -8.26 7.96
N SER A 98 -27.95 -6.96 8.32
CA SER A 98 -29.11 -6.08 8.48
C SER A 98 -29.58 -5.41 7.18
N THR A 99 -28.68 -5.13 6.25
CA THR A 99 -28.99 -4.38 5.01
C THR A 99 -28.67 -5.16 3.74
N ASP A 100 -28.17 -6.39 3.87
CA ASP A 100 -27.64 -7.23 2.80
C ASP A 100 -26.51 -6.60 1.95
N ALA A 101 -26.01 -5.44 2.40
CA ALA A 101 -24.97 -4.67 1.73
C ALA A 101 -23.63 -5.41 1.79
N THR A 102 -22.95 -5.48 0.64
CA THR A 102 -21.57 -5.97 0.57
C THR A 102 -20.61 -4.85 0.94
N PHE A 103 -19.67 -5.12 1.83
CA PHE A 103 -18.56 -4.23 2.13
C PHE A 103 -17.23 -4.93 1.86
N TYR A 104 -16.21 -4.12 1.57
CA TYR A 104 -14.85 -4.60 1.34
C TYR A 104 -13.93 -3.99 2.38
N SER A 105 -13.15 -4.83 3.01
CA SER A 105 -12.06 -4.42 3.90
C SER A 105 -10.73 -4.70 3.19
N HIS A 106 -9.83 -3.73 3.24
CA HIS A 106 -8.50 -3.84 2.64
C HIS A 106 -7.49 -4.13 3.74
N TYR A 107 -6.68 -5.16 3.52
CA TYR A 107 -5.60 -5.56 4.40
C TYR A 107 -4.30 -5.58 3.61
N GLU A 108 -3.21 -5.22 4.24
CA GLU A 108 -1.87 -5.55 3.79
C GLU A 108 -1.44 -6.81 4.53
N ARG A 109 -1.27 -7.89 3.76
CA ARG A 109 -0.73 -9.16 4.27
C ARG A 109 0.73 -9.22 3.91
N PHE A 110 1.58 -9.56 4.86
CA PHE A 110 3.02 -9.65 4.66
C PHE A 110 3.63 -10.52 5.75
N SER A 111 4.89 -10.92 5.57
CA SER A 111 5.61 -11.76 6.51
C SER A 111 6.95 -11.13 6.86
N VAL A 112 7.41 -11.37 8.10
CA VAL A 112 8.75 -11.00 8.57
C VAL A 112 9.31 -12.21 9.29
N GLY A 113 10.39 -12.79 8.77
CA GLY A 113 10.83 -14.12 9.20
C GLY A 113 9.73 -15.16 8.97
N ASP A 114 9.53 -16.07 9.93
CA ASP A 114 8.53 -17.14 9.81
C ASP A 114 7.12 -16.74 10.31
N VAL A 115 6.84 -15.44 10.41
CA VAL A 115 5.60 -14.92 11.02
C VAL A 115 4.79 -14.13 10.00
N ASP A 116 3.56 -14.57 9.79
CA ASP A 116 2.59 -13.88 8.93
C ASP A 116 1.83 -12.80 9.69
N PHE A 117 1.72 -11.62 9.08
CA PHE A 117 1.02 -10.47 9.61
C PHE A 117 -0.06 -9.99 8.65
N ASP A 118 -1.18 -9.55 9.23
CA ASP A 118 -2.26 -8.86 8.53
C ASP A 118 -2.47 -7.50 9.18
N VAL A 119 -2.21 -6.42 8.43
CA VAL A 119 -2.46 -5.04 8.87
C VAL A 119 -3.63 -4.46 8.11
N ASN A 120 -4.62 -3.94 8.84
CA ASN A 120 -5.61 -3.04 8.27
C ASN A 120 -5.37 -1.65 8.85
N TRP A 121 -4.73 -0.79 8.09
CA TRP A 121 -4.43 0.60 8.48
C TRP A 121 -5.68 1.40 8.87
N GLY A 122 -6.87 1.00 8.44
CA GLY A 122 -8.14 1.61 8.85
C GLY A 122 -8.76 1.02 10.13
N ALA A 123 -8.10 0.07 10.80
CA ALA A 123 -8.60 -0.64 11.98
C ALA A 123 -7.55 -0.83 13.09
N LEU A 124 -6.42 -0.11 13.04
CA LEU A 124 -5.30 -0.28 13.97
C LEU A 124 -5.49 0.35 15.36
N GLU A 125 -6.65 0.95 15.63
CA GLU A 125 -7.02 1.36 16.99
C GLU A 125 -7.31 0.12 17.85
N ALA A 126 -6.80 0.11 19.09
CA ALA A 126 -7.16 -0.90 20.07
C ALA A 126 -8.57 -0.64 20.60
N GLY A 127 -9.56 -1.05 19.79
CA GLY A 127 -10.97 -0.91 20.07
C GLY A 127 -11.79 -1.18 18.83
N PHE A 128 -12.95 -1.82 18.98
CA PHE A 128 -13.91 -1.99 17.89
C PHE A 128 -14.37 -0.62 17.37
N ALA A 129 -13.76 -0.11 16.29
CA ALA A 129 -14.31 1.00 15.53
C ALA A 129 -14.00 0.85 14.03
N ASN A 130 -15.05 0.61 13.26
CA ASN A 130 -15.04 0.71 11.80
C ASN A 130 -15.28 2.19 11.44
N ARG A 131 -14.30 3.06 11.75
CA ARG A 131 -14.29 4.46 11.33
C ARG A 131 -12.99 4.75 10.63
N GLY A 132 -13.11 5.29 9.42
CA GLY A 132 -11.94 5.76 8.68
C GLY A 132 -11.21 6.77 9.54
N SER A 133 -9.90 6.54 9.73
CA SER A 133 -9.02 7.49 10.39
C SER A 133 -9.17 8.85 9.71
N THR A 134 -9.64 9.83 10.46
CA THR A 134 -9.44 11.25 10.14
C THR A 134 -8.05 11.72 10.53
N GLU A 135 -7.26 10.86 11.20
CA GLU A 135 -5.81 11.02 11.29
C GLU A 135 -5.16 10.56 9.98
N GLU A 136 -4.35 11.46 9.44
CA GLU A 136 -3.52 11.29 8.27
C GLU A 136 -2.76 9.97 8.41
N LYS A 137 -3.20 8.97 7.62
CA LYS A 137 -2.60 7.64 7.56
C LYS A 137 -1.09 7.79 7.49
N PRO A 138 -0.28 6.94 8.17
CA PRO A 138 1.15 6.98 7.94
C PRO A 138 1.37 6.87 6.43
N ALA A 139 2.07 7.84 5.84
CA ALA A 139 2.32 7.88 4.40
C ALA A 139 3.20 6.71 3.92
N VAL A 140 3.56 5.80 4.83
CA VAL A 140 4.47 4.69 4.63
C VAL A 140 3.68 3.47 4.19
N ARG A 141 3.86 3.04 2.95
CA ARG A 141 3.34 1.78 2.42
C ARG A 141 4.38 0.68 2.61
N LEU A 142 3.96 -0.47 3.13
CA LEU A 142 4.84 -1.62 3.27
C LEU A 142 5.21 -2.16 1.88
N ALA A 143 6.41 -2.71 1.75
CA ALA A 143 6.89 -3.32 0.52
C ALA A 143 7.86 -4.44 0.87
N ASN A 144 7.99 -5.42 -0.04
CA ASN A 144 9.00 -6.46 0.11
C ASN A 144 10.41 -5.86 0.17
N GLY A 145 11.28 -6.44 0.98
CA GLY A 145 12.66 -5.97 1.21
C GLY A 145 12.78 -4.86 2.26
N MET A 146 11.68 -4.23 2.67
CA MET A 146 11.72 -3.19 3.71
C MET A 146 12.13 -3.80 5.05
N PRO A 147 13.20 -3.31 5.71
CA PRO A 147 13.56 -3.79 7.04
C PRO A 147 12.44 -3.44 8.01
N ALA A 148 11.92 -4.44 8.69
CA ALA A 148 10.87 -4.27 9.68
C ALA A 148 11.28 -4.95 10.97
N ARG A 149 10.99 -4.27 12.07
CA ARG A 149 11.04 -4.81 13.42
C ARG A 149 9.64 -4.70 14.01
N ILE A 150 9.03 -5.85 14.27
CA ILE A 150 7.64 -5.95 14.68
C ILE A 150 7.56 -6.60 16.04
N TRP A 151 6.84 -5.94 16.94
CA TRP A 151 6.41 -6.52 18.20
C TRP A 151 4.97 -6.97 18.06
N TYR A 152 4.70 -8.18 18.54
CA TYR A 152 3.40 -8.80 18.42
C TYR A 152 3.08 -9.72 19.58
N LEU A 153 1.79 -9.95 19.80
CA LEU A 153 1.27 -10.91 20.75
C LEU A 153 0.59 -12.05 19.99
N PRO A 154 0.82 -13.32 20.34
CA PRO A 154 0.13 -14.47 19.73
C PRO A 154 -1.35 -14.59 20.16
N ILE A 155 -1.91 -13.54 20.74
CA ILE A 155 -3.25 -13.51 21.31
C ILE A 155 -4.23 -13.44 20.14
N ASP A 156 -5.05 -14.48 20.00
CA ASP A 156 -6.47 -14.42 19.57
C ASP A 156 -7.06 -15.82 19.25
N GLY A 157 -6.26 -16.89 19.34
CA GLY A 157 -6.69 -18.28 19.18
C GLY A 157 -6.11 -18.95 17.93
N PRO A 158 -6.27 -20.28 17.77
CA PRO A 158 -5.71 -21.01 16.64
C PRO A 158 -6.22 -20.46 15.30
N GLY A 159 -5.29 -20.16 14.38
CA GLY A 159 -5.60 -19.72 13.02
C GLY A 159 -5.89 -18.22 12.84
N LYS A 160 -5.71 -17.39 13.87
CA LYS A 160 -5.78 -15.93 13.73
C LYS A 160 -4.38 -15.31 13.61
N PRO A 161 -4.23 -14.22 12.85
CA PRO A 161 -2.96 -13.53 12.75
C PRO A 161 -2.56 -12.95 14.11
N PRO A 162 -1.26 -12.86 14.40
CA PRO A 162 -0.75 -12.26 15.62
C PRO A 162 -1.18 -10.79 15.73
N ARG A 163 -1.47 -10.36 16.95
CA ARG A 163 -1.83 -8.96 17.26
C ARG A 163 -0.55 -8.12 17.26
N ILE A 164 -0.42 -7.23 16.29
CA ILE A 164 0.70 -6.29 16.23
C ILE A 164 0.54 -5.23 17.32
N THR A 165 1.63 -4.96 18.05
CA THR A 165 1.69 -3.95 19.11
C THR A 165 2.60 -2.79 18.74
N ARG A 166 3.63 -3.03 17.92
CA ARG A 166 4.52 -1.99 17.41
C ARG A 166 5.11 -2.41 16.07
N ILE A 167 5.22 -1.45 15.16
CA ILE A 167 5.93 -1.59 13.88
C ILE A 167 6.98 -0.48 13.83
N ASP A 168 8.23 -0.90 13.76
CA ASP A 168 9.37 -0.06 13.44
C ASP A 168 9.86 -0.43 12.04
N LEU A 169 10.00 0.55 11.16
CA LEU A 169 10.51 0.35 9.81
C LEU A 169 11.89 0.97 9.69
N GLY A 170 12.85 0.22 9.13
CA GLY A 170 14.19 0.71 8.90
C GLY A 170 14.19 1.86 7.88
N ALA A 171 14.76 2.99 8.25
CA ALA A 171 15.17 4.09 7.38
C ALA A 171 16.52 3.82 6.69
N GLU A 172 16.92 2.54 6.58
CA GLU A 172 17.90 2.17 5.58
C GLU A 172 17.21 2.31 4.24
N SER A 173 17.35 3.52 3.70
CA SER A 173 17.62 3.79 2.30
C SER A 173 17.33 2.55 1.46
N TRP A 174 16.29 2.60 0.65
CA TRP A 174 16.17 1.70 -0.48
C TRP A 174 17.50 1.65 -1.29
N ALA A 175 18.40 2.65 -1.17
CA ALA A 175 19.76 2.61 -1.71
C ALA A 175 20.74 1.71 -0.92
N ASP A 176 20.52 1.46 0.38
CA ASP A 176 21.32 0.56 1.22
C ASP A 176 20.75 -0.88 1.23
N ALA A 177 19.43 -1.06 1.13
CA ALA A 177 18.85 -2.36 0.75
C ALA A 177 19.27 -2.76 -0.69
N VAL A 178 19.55 -1.78 -1.54
CA VAL A 178 20.23 -1.96 -2.83
C VAL A 178 21.74 -2.17 -2.70
N GLN A 179 22.40 -1.75 -1.60
CA GLN A 179 23.84 -1.97 -1.40
C GLN A 179 24.17 -3.27 -0.65
N GLN A 180 23.39 -3.68 0.34
CA GLN A 180 23.84 -4.65 1.34
C GLN A 180 23.34 -6.07 1.12
N ASP A 181 22.35 -6.27 0.24
CA ASP A 181 22.06 -7.62 -0.25
C ASP A 181 21.84 -7.74 -1.74
N ASP A 182 22.08 -6.70 -2.57
CA ASP A 182 21.79 -6.82 -3.99
C ASP A 182 22.55 -5.88 -4.96
N ALA A 183 23.87 -5.95 -4.89
CA ALA A 183 24.67 -6.18 -6.11
C ALA A 183 24.31 -7.53 -6.81
N GLY A 184 23.06 -7.99 -6.64
CA GLY A 184 22.47 -9.31 -6.74
C GLY A 184 21.03 -9.24 -7.26
N ILE A 185 20.24 -8.20 -6.96
CA ILE A 185 18.91 -7.87 -7.53
C ILE A 185 19.13 -6.80 -8.58
N ALA A 186 20.02 -5.82 -8.38
CA ALA A 186 20.53 -5.01 -9.49
C ALA A 186 21.35 -5.83 -10.51
N PHE A 187 21.90 -6.98 -10.09
CA PHE A 187 22.62 -7.96 -10.93
C PHE A 187 21.71 -9.07 -11.48
N ARG A 188 20.60 -9.45 -10.79
CA ARG A 188 19.51 -10.32 -11.30
C ARG A 188 18.47 -9.57 -12.13
N LEU A 189 18.45 -8.24 -12.06
CA LEU A 189 17.76 -7.35 -12.99
C LEU A 189 18.42 -7.49 -14.35
N ALA A 190 17.99 -8.55 -15.03
CA ALA A 190 18.55 -9.15 -16.22
C ALA A 190 18.98 -8.15 -17.30
N GLN A 191 20.05 -8.52 -17.99
CA GLN A 191 20.63 -7.92 -19.19
C GLN A 191 19.66 -7.86 -20.42
N GLY A 192 18.36 -8.10 -20.24
CA GLY A 192 17.35 -8.16 -21.31
C GLY A 192 16.50 -6.89 -21.44
N HIS A 193 15.61 -6.89 -22.44
CA HIS A 193 14.69 -5.79 -22.77
C HIS A 193 13.57 -5.57 -21.75
N ILE A 194 13.32 -6.55 -20.86
CA ILE A 194 12.20 -6.53 -19.92
C ILE A 194 12.67 -6.96 -18.53
N ALA A 195 12.34 -6.16 -17.52
CA ALA A 195 12.43 -6.52 -16.11
C ALA A 195 11.03 -6.44 -15.49
N ASP A 196 10.43 -7.59 -15.15
CA ASP A 196 9.06 -7.67 -14.65
C ASP A 196 9.00 -8.15 -13.19
N GLU A 197 9.42 -7.31 -12.25
CA GLU A 197 9.42 -7.64 -10.83
C GLU A 197 8.02 -7.61 -10.22
N ALA A 198 7.11 -6.81 -10.78
CA ALA A 198 5.71 -6.80 -10.38
C ALA A 198 4.92 -8.03 -10.85
N LYS A 199 5.55 -8.95 -11.61
CA LYS A 199 4.94 -10.17 -12.17
C LYS A 199 3.64 -9.86 -12.92
N LEU A 200 3.64 -8.77 -13.70
CA LEU A 200 2.48 -8.32 -14.46
C LEU A 200 2.38 -9.02 -15.82
N LEU A 201 3.48 -9.55 -16.35
CA LEU A 201 3.53 -10.14 -17.68
C LEU A 201 3.64 -11.67 -17.58
N SER A 202 2.84 -12.39 -18.36
CA SER A 202 3.06 -13.82 -18.61
C SER A 202 4.30 -14.03 -19.47
N ASP A 203 4.88 -15.23 -19.44
CA ASP A 203 6.11 -15.53 -20.18
C ASP A 203 5.92 -15.36 -21.70
N ASP A 204 4.79 -15.79 -22.25
CA ASP A 204 4.45 -15.58 -23.67
C ASP A 204 4.43 -14.09 -24.05
N ARG A 205 3.89 -13.24 -23.17
CA ARG A 205 3.84 -11.79 -23.39
C ARG A 205 5.22 -11.17 -23.31
N LYS A 206 6.07 -11.64 -22.39
CA LYS A 206 7.48 -11.19 -22.30
C LYS A 206 8.22 -11.51 -23.60
N VAL A 207 8.05 -12.72 -24.14
CA VAL A 207 8.67 -13.12 -25.41
C VAL A 207 8.18 -12.22 -26.56
N ALA A 208 6.87 -12.00 -26.68
CA ALA A 208 6.29 -11.15 -27.72
C ALA A 208 6.81 -9.70 -27.65
N ILE A 209 6.77 -9.09 -26.46
CA ILE A 209 7.26 -7.73 -26.24
C ILE A 209 8.76 -7.64 -26.49
N ALA A 210 9.55 -8.63 -26.03
CA ALA A 210 10.99 -8.63 -26.22
C ALA A 210 11.38 -8.73 -27.71
N PHE A 211 10.62 -9.48 -28.50
CA PHE A 211 10.80 -9.57 -29.96
C PHE A 211 10.51 -8.24 -30.67
N LEU A 212 9.42 -7.56 -30.28
CA LEU A 212 9.09 -6.23 -30.80
C LEU A 212 10.20 -5.22 -30.49
N ILE A 213 10.67 -5.21 -29.24
CA ILE A 213 11.77 -4.34 -28.81
C ILE A 213 13.04 -4.66 -29.61
N GLN A 214 13.44 -5.92 -29.68
CA GLN A 214 14.65 -6.33 -30.41
C GLN A 214 14.63 -5.88 -31.87
N THR A 215 13.49 -6.05 -32.54
CA THR A 215 13.31 -5.60 -33.93
C THR A 215 13.44 -4.08 -34.04
N PHE A 216 12.87 -3.33 -33.09
CA PHE A 216 13.01 -1.88 -33.03
C PHE A 216 14.45 -1.43 -32.80
N GLU A 217 15.19 -2.06 -31.87
CA GLU A 217 16.57 -1.69 -31.58
C GLU A 217 17.48 -1.94 -32.79
N GLN A 218 17.28 -3.06 -33.51
CA GLN A 218 18.01 -3.39 -34.74
C GLN A 218 17.77 -2.37 -35.86
N ASN A 219 16.54 -1.90 -36.01
CA ASN A 219 16.17 -0.98 -37.09
C ASN A 219 16.49 0.49 -36.78
N SER A 220 16.45 0.89 -35.50
CA SER A 220 16.58 2.29 -35.10
C SER A 220 17.91 2.63 -34.43
N GLY A 221 18.64 1.64 -33.92
CA GLY A 221 19.83 1.85 -33.10
C GLY A 221 19.54 2.40 -31.69
N HIS A 222 18.27 2.55 -31.31
CA HIS A 222 17.85 3.08 -30.02
C HIS A 222 17.40 1.97 -29.08
N ARG A 223 17.71 2.11 -27.78
CA ARG A 223 17.37 1.10 -26.78
C ARG A 223 15.99 1.34 -26.20
N LEU A 224 15.17 0.29 -26.03
CA LEU A 224 13.90 0.37 -25.33
C LEU A 224 13.85 -0.69 -24.23
N VAL A 225 13.59 -0.28 -22.99
CA VAL A 225 13.49 -1.20 -21.85
C VAL A 225 12.14 -1.02 -21.16
N VAL A 226 11.53 -2.13 -20.79
CA VAL A 226 10.32 -2.17 -19.97
C VAL A 226 10.70 -2.60 -18.57
N VAL A 227 10.34 -1.80 -17.57
CA VAL A 227 10.52 -2.13 -16.15
C VAL A 227 9.17 -2.09 -15.46
N THR A 228 8.81 -3.18 -14.80
CA THR A 228 7.74 -3.20 -13.82
C THR A 228 8.35 -3.43 -12.45
N THR A 229 8.04 -2.54 -11.51
CA THR A 229 8.39 -2.69 -10.10
C THR A 229 7.09 -2.74 -9.32
N PRO A 230 6.92 -3.59 -8.29
CA PRO A 230 5.73 -3.57 -7.46
C PRO A 230 5.46 -2.18 -6.87
N SER A 231 6.51 -1.49 -6.40
CA SER A 231 6.44 -0.19 -5.72
C SER A 231 7.64 0.70 -6.03
N LEU A 232 7.45 2.00 -5.92
CA LEU A 232 8.52 3.01 -5.95
C LEU A 232 9.15 3.29 -4.58
N GLY A 233 8.62 2.69 -3.50
CA GLY A 233 9.18 2.84 -2.15
C GLY A 233 9.17 4.28 -1.64
N GLY A 234 8.19 5.10 -2.05
CA GLY A 234 8.10 6.52 -1.70
C GLY A 234 8.98 7.44 -2.55
N THR A 235 9.76 6.90 -3.48
CA THR A 235 10.54 7.69 -4.44
C THR A 235 9.65 8.21 -5.56
N GLU A 236 9.89 9.44 -6.01
CA GLU A 236 9.20 9.96 -7.19
C GLU A 236 9.57 9.14 -8.44
N ILE A 237 8.56 8.76 -9.24
CA ILE A 237 8.77 7.92 -10.43
C ILE A 237 9.78 8.50 -11.43
N ALA A 238 9.92 9.83 -11.48
CA ALA A 238 10.91 10.50 -12.31
C ALA A 238 12.33 10.23 -11.83
N ARG A 239 12.59 10.35 -10.52
CA ARG A 239 13.89 10.04 -9.92
C ARG A 239 14.22 8.55 -10.04
N PHE A 240 13.26 7.69 -9.73
CA PHE A 240 13.42 6.23 -9.85
C PHE A 240 13.77 5.80 -11.30
N GLY A 241 13.07 6.36 -12.28
CA GLY A 241 13.36 6.12 -13.69
C GLY A 241 14.73 6.65 -14.13
N ALA A 242 15.17 7.80 -13.60
CA ALA A 242 16.48 8.37 -13.91
C ALA A 242 17.62 7.47 -13.41
N GLU A 243 17.50 6.92 -12.20
CA GLU A 243 18.50 6.01 -11.63
C GLU A 243 18.59 4.69 -12.40
N ILE A 244 17.45 4.15 -12.85
CA ILE A 244 17.44 2.99 -13.75
C ILE A 244 18.18 3.33 -15.04
N ALA A 245 17.88 4.49 -15.64
CA ALA A 245 18.49 4.91 -16.89
C ALA A 245 20.02 5.10 -16.75
N ASP A 246 20.48 5.72 -15.65
CA ASP A 246 21.90 5.91 -15.37
C ASP A 246 22.62 4.55 -15.19
N ARG A 247 22.05 3.64 -14.39
CA ARG A 247 22.62 2.29 -14.17
C ARG A 247 22.65 1.43 -15.43
N ARG A 248 21.72 1.66 -16.36
CA ARG A 248 21.61 0.92 -17.63
C ARG A 248 22.36 1.59 -18.79
N GLY A 249 22.98 2.75 -18.58
CA GLY A 249 23.65 3.52 -19.64
C GLY A 249 22.67 4.03 -20.71
N MET A 250 21.43 4.34 -20.33
CA MET A 250 20.31 4.70 -21.21
C MET A 250 20.02 6.20 -21.26
N LYS A 251 20.84 7.01 -20.59
CA LYS A 251 20.64 8.46 -20.46
C LYS A 251 20.56 9.20 -21.80
N ASP A 252 21.21 8.66 -22.83
CA ASP A 252 21.37 9.34 -24.12
C ASP A 252 20.48 8.72 -25.20
N ASN A 253 20.64 7.42 -25.46
CA ASN A 253 19.97 6.72 -26.57
C ASN A 253 18.87 5.73 -26.14
N GLY A 254 18.40 5.82 -24.89
CA GLY A 254 17.46 4.88 -24.30
C GLY A 254 16.05 5.42 -24.09
N ILE A 255 15.07 4.52 -24.09
CA ILE A 255 13.69 4.76 -23.70
C ILE A 255 13.34 3.75 -22.62
N LEU A 256 12.78 4.22 -21.52
CA LEU A 256 12.34 3.39 -20.40
C LEU A 256 10.83 3.54 -20.23
N LEU A 257 10.09 2.44 -20.39
CA LEU A 257 8.70 2.34 -19.93
C LEU A 257 8.70 1.74 -18.52
N LEU A 258 8.43 2.58 -17.52
CA LEU A 258 8.37 2.21 -16.11
C LEU A 258 6.92 2.13 -15.64
N VAL A 259 6.55 1.02 -14.98
CA VAL A 259 5.21 0.81 -14.40
C VAL A 259 5.33 0.42 -12.94
N ALA A 260 4.61 1.15 -12.09
CA ALA A 260 4.51 0.90 -10.65
C ALA A 260 3.03 0.78 -10.25
N PRO A 261 2.47 -0.45 -10.19
CA PRO A 261 1.05 -0.68 -9.99
C PRO A 261 0.57 -0.28 -8.59
N ASN A 262 1.43 -0.33 -7.56
CA ASN A 262 1.06 0.10 -6.22
C ASN A 262 0.77 1.60 -6.17
N GLU A 263 1.65 2.43 -6.73
CA GLU A 263 1.49 3.88 -6.82
C GLU A 263 0.47 4.27 -7.91
N ARG A 264 0.05 3.31 -8.76
CA ARG A 264 -0.76 3.54 -9.95
C ARG A 264 -0.12 4.56 -10.89
N GLN A 265 1.21 4.54 -10.94
CA GLN A 265 2.00 5.44 -11.75
C GLN A 265 2.66 4.67 -12.89
N ALA A 266 2.79 5.34 -14.04
CA ALA A 266 3.58 4.88 -15.16
C ALA A 266 4.32 6.08 -15.74
N ARG A 267 5.53 5.85 -16.23
CA ARG A 267 6.36 6.89 -16.84
C ARG A 267 7.07 6.32 -18.06
N ILE A 268 7.17 7.15 -19.09
CA ILE A 268 8.10 6.94 -20.19
C ILE A 268 9.24 7.94 -19.96
N ALA A 269 10.44 7.45 -19.68
CA ALA A 269 11.64 8.27 -19.62
C ALA A 269 12.40 8.14 -20.94
N VAL A 270 12.83 9.28 -21.48
CA VAL A 270 13.42 9.37 -22.81
C VAL A 270 14.82 9.96 -22.68
N GLY A 271 15.80 9.33 -23.33
CA GLY A 271 17.17 9.78 -23.39
C GLY A 271 17.32 11.07 -24.20
N ARG A 272 18.41 11.79 -23.95
CA ARG A 272 18.66 13.13 -24.51
C ARG A 272 18.59 13.17 -26.05
N ASP A 273 19.13 12.16 -26.71
CA ASP A 273 19.21 12.12 -28.19
C ASP A 273 17.84 11.89 -28.83
N LEU A 274 16.90 11.36 -28.04
CA LEU A 274 15.55 11.01 -28.49
C LEU A 274 14.51 12.08 -28.16
N ALA A 275 14.86 13.11 -27.39
CA ALA A 275 13.94 14.15 -26.96
C ALA A 275 13.27 14.91 -28.13
N ALA A 276 13.96 15.03 -29.28
CA ALA A 276 13.38 15.63 -30.49
C ALA A 276 12.34 14.72 -31.17
N ARG A 277 12.54 13.40 -31.14
CA ARG A 277 11.65 12.41 -31.78
C ARG A 277 10.48 12.01 -30.88
N LEU A 278 10.75 11.86 -29.59
CA LEU A 278 9.80 11.50 -28.54
C LEU A 278 9.90 12.52 -27.39
N PRO A 279 9.41 13.76 -27.57
CA PRO A 279 9.39 14.75 -26.50
C PRO A 279 8.46 14.33 -25.36
N ASP A 280 8.65 14.89 -24.18
CA ASP A 280 7.84 14.60 -22.97
C ASP A 280 6.33 14.68 -23.22
N ALA A 281 5.87 15.67 -23.99
CA ALA A 281 4.46 15.80 -24.34
C ALA A 281 3.94 14.62 -25.19
N ALA A 282 4.77 14.08 -26.09
CA ALA A 282 4.41 12.92 -26.89
C ALA A 282 4.44 11.63 -26.06
N ALA A 283 5.43 11.49 -25.17
CA ALA A 283 5.49 10.40 -24.20
C ALA A 283 4.25 10.40 -23.29
N GLN A 284 3.86 11.56 -22.78
CA GLN A 284 2.65 11.73 -21.97
C GLN A 284 1.38 11.38 -22.77
N ALA A 285 1.28 11.81 -24.03
CA ALA A 285 0.15 11.46 -24.90
C ALA A 285 0.03 9.94 -25.15
N ILE A 286 1.16 9.22 -25.25
CA ILE A 286 1.15 7.74 -25.34
C ILE A 286 0.59 7.14 -24.05
N LEU A 287 1.03 7.61 -22.89
CA LEU A 287 0.51 7.14 -21.60
C LEU A 287 -0.99 7.37 -21.49
N ASP A 288 -1.45 8.58 -21.76
CA ASP A 288 -2.86 8.96 -21.61
C ASP A 288 -3.79 8.28 -22.63
N GLY A 289 -3.30 8.05 -23.85
CA GLY A 289 -4.08 7.48 -24.95
C GLY A 289 -4.06 5.95 -25.03
N ALA A 290 -2.92 5.31 -24.75
CA ALA A 290 -2.74 3.87 -24.98
C ALA A 290 -2.60 3.05 -23.70
N VAL A 291 -1.92 3.58 -22.69
CA VAL A 291 -1.52 2.82 -21.50
C VAL A 291 -2.56 2.95 -20.39
N LEU A 292 -2.77 4.16 -19.87
CA LEU A 292 -3.62 4.43 -18.70
C LEU A 292 -5.10 4.02 -18.89
N PRO A 293 -5.73 4.16 -20.07
CA PRO A 293 -7.09 3.68 -20.27
C PRO A 293 -7.25 2.17 -20.10
N ARG A 294 -6.24 1.38 -20.47
CA ARG A 294 -6.24 -0.09 -20.28
C ARG A 294 -6.03 -0.45 -18.80
N PHE A 295 -5.11 0.25 -18.14
CA PHE A 295 -4.87 0.09 -16.69
C PHE A 295 -6.15 0.35 -15.89
N ARG A 296 -6.90 1.40 -16.23
CA ARG A 296 -8.20 1.71 -15.61
C ARG A 296 -9.25 0.60 -15.76
N ARG A 297 -9.17 -0.23 -16.81
CA ARG A 297 -10.05 -1.38 -17.04
C ARG A 297 -9.51 -2.70 -16.46
N GLY A 298 -8.38 -2.67 -15.75
CA GLY A 298 -7.73 -3.84 -15.19
C GLY A 298 -6.83 -4.61 -16.17
N ASP A 299 -6.69 -4.14 -17.41
CA ASP A 299 -5.80 -4.73 -18.42
C ASP A 299 -4.42 -4.05 -18.37
N VAL A 300 -3.66 -4.34 -17.32
CA VAL A 300 -2.29 -3.83 -17.16
C VAL A 300 -1.32 -4.42 -18.21
N PRO A 301 -1.34 -5.74 -18.49
CA PRO A 301 -0.44 -6.33 -19.49
C PRO A 301 -0.67 -5.75 -20.89
N GLY A 302 -1.92 -5.61 -21.33
CA GLY A 302 -2.24 -5.01 -22.62
C GLY A 302 -1.94 -3.51 -22.67
N GLY A 303 -1.96 -2.81 -21.53
CA GLY A 303 -1.49 -1.43 -21.44
C GLY A 303 0.01 -1.28 -21.66
N ILE A 304 0.82 -2.20 -21.12
CA ILE A 304 2.27 -2.23 -21.32
C ILE A 304 2.60 -2.50 -22.79
N GLU A 305 2.00 -3.54 -23.36
CA GLU A 305 2.16 -3.93 -24.77
C GLU A 305 1.81 -2.77 -25.71
N ALA A 306 0.64 -2.15 -25.53
CA ALA A 306 0.24 -1.00 -26.33
C ALA A 306 1.14 0.22 -26.13
N GLY A 307 1.73 0.41 -24.94
CA GLY A 307 2.72 1.44 -24.69
C GLY A 307 3.97 1.23 -25.53
N VAL A 308 4.51 0.01 -25.52
CA VAL A 308 5.68 -0.39 -26.33
C VAL A 308 5.43 -0.16 -27.81
N GLU A 309 4.31 -0.65 -28.35
CA GLU A 309 3.94 -0.47 -29.76
C GLU A 309 3.88 1.01 -30.17
N ARG A 310 3.29 1.86 -29.32
CA ARG A 310 3.15 3.29 -29.61
C ARG A 310 4.48 4.05 -29.51
N ILE A 311 5.34 3.66 -28.57
CA ILE A 311 6.71 4.19 -28.48
C ILE A 311 7.47 3.84 -29.76
N ILE A 312 7.46 2.56 -30.15
CA ILE A 312 8.13 2.08 -31.38
C ILE A 312 7.60 2.83 -32.60
N ALA A 313 6.28 2.92 -32.77
CA ALA A 313 5.68 3.63 -33.90
C ALA A 313 6.06 5.11 -33.96
N LYS A 314 6.19 5.76 -32.79
CA LYS A 314 6.56 7.18 -32.70
C LYS A 314 8.02 7.43 -33.04
N VAL A 315 8.92 6.53 -32.62
CA VAL A 315 10.37 6.69 -32.80
C VAL A 315 10.85 6.12 -34.14
N ALA A 316 10.23 5.06 -34.65
CA ALA A 316 10.57 4.47 -35.94
C ALA A 316 10.01 5.24 -37.16
N GLY A 317 9.19 6.28 -36.94
CA GLY A 317 8.68 7.12 -38.03
C GLY A 317 9.81 7.89 -38.75
N PRO A 318 9.64 8.19 -40.06
CA PRO A 318 10.61 8.98 -40.82
C PRO A 318 10.82 10.34 -40.17
N GLU A 319 12.07 10.80 -40.16
CA GLU A 319 12.46 12.13 -39.69
C GLU A 319 11.64 13.17 -40.47
N LYS A 320 10.91 14.04 -39.76
CA LYS A 320 10.22 15.14 -40.44
C LYS A 320 11.32 16.09 -40.96
N PRO A 321 11.28 16.47 -42.25
CA PRO A 321 12.24 17.41 -42.82
C PRO A 321 12.15 18.78 -42.15
#